data_AF-A0A0D8XNU0-F1
#
_entry.id   AF-A0A0D8XNU0-F1
#
_cell.length_a   1.000
_cell.length_b   1.000
_cell.length_c   1.000
_cell.angle_alpha   90.00
_cell.angle_beta   90.00
_cell.angle_gamma   90.00
#
_symmetry.space_group_name_H-M   'P 1'
#
loop_
_entity.id
_entity.type
_entity.pdbx_description
1 polymer ?
#
loop_
_entity_poly.entity_id
_entity_poly.type
_entity_poly.pdbx_seq_one_letter_code
_entity_poly.pdbx_strand_id
1 'polypeptide(L)'
;MIDAVIFWHLLYPFQIIIGERYGYGFSASGFSGYDYPTGGSGIVFSNVAAQNIANNCECPTEDSPDDMIIGVCARQKDTVIIHNSAFHQARHIDYPEPYLRKVQPISFHKFEDIDPHSVYMMYLHEPSVNFKKYKKEL
;
A
#
# COMPACT_ATOMS: atom_id res chain seq x y z
N MET A 1 -27.20 25.28 -5.68
CA MET A 1 -27.32 24.08 -4.82
C MET A 1 -25.97 23.39 -4.92
N ILE A 2 -25.08 23.60 -3.95
CA ILE A 2 -23.77 22.91 -3.95
C ILE A 2 -24.06 21.51 -3.40
N ASP A 3 -23.65 20.47 -4.13
CA ASP A 3 -23.97 19.08 -3.81
C ASP A 3 -23.63 18.73 -2.36
N ALA A 4 -24.57 18.10 -1.66
CA ALA A 4 -24.37 17.62 -0.29
C ALA A 4 -23.16 16.66 -0.18
N VAL A 5 -22.80 15.98 -1.28
CA VAL A 5 -21.61 15.13 -1.40
C VAL A 5 -20.30 15.91 -1.21
N ILE A 6 -20.20 17.09 -1.83
CA ILE A 6 -19.02 17.97 -1.71
C ILE A 6 -18.91 18.47 -0.27
N PHE A 7 -20.04 18.84 0.34
CA PHE A 7 -20.08 19.29 1.73
C PHE A 7 -19.66 18.18 2.71
N TRP A 8 -20.01 16.92 2.42
CA TRP A 8 -19.60 15.76 3.21
C TRP A 8 -18.09 15.48 3.12
N HIS A 9 -17.49 15.59 1.92
CA HIS A 9 -16.04 15.44 1.72
C HIS A 9 -15.23 16.54 2.40
N LEU A 10 -15.81 17.75 2.54
CA LEU A 10 -15.18 18.88 3.22
C LEU A 10 -15.29 18.79 4.76
N LEU A 11 -16.26 18.05 5.29
CA LEU A 11 -16.47 17.89 6.73
C LEU A 11 -15.91 16.56 7.29
N TYR A 12 -15.77 15.53 6.45
CA TYR A 12 -15.19 14.23 6.81
C TYR A 12 -14.07 13.86 5.83
N PRO A 13 -12.80 14.10 6.19
CA PRO A 13 -11.69 13.73 5.33
C PRO A 13 -11.56 12.20 5.24
N PHE A 14 -11.33 11.69 4.04
CA PHE A 14 -11.25 10.25 3.79
C PHE A 14 -10.02 9.62 4.45
N GLN A 15 -10.31 8.61 5.27
CA GLN A 15 -9.30 7.77 5.91
C GLN A 15 -8.99 6.61 4.97
N ILE A 16 -7.84 6.68 4.30
CA ILE A 16 -7.46 5.73 3.27
C ILE A 16 -6.06 5.21 3.58
N ILE A 17 -5.90 3.91 3.40
CA ILE A 17 -4.62 3.23 3.35
C ILE A 17 -4.50 2.55 1.99
N ILE A 18 -3.34 2.66 1.36
CA ILE A 18 -3.04 2.02 0.07
C ILE A 18 -1.83 1.11 0.28
N GLY A 19 -1.91 -0.10 -0.24
CA GLY A 19 -0.81 -1.06 -0.23
C GLY A 19 -1.22 -2.39 -0.85
N GLU A 20 -0.35 -3.40 -0.76
CA GLU A 20 -0.70 -4.76 -1.16
C GLU A 20 -1.60 -5.38 -0.08
N ARG A 21 -2.92 -5.34 -0.31
CA ARG A 21 -3.95 -5.84 0.62
C ARG A 21 -3.93 -7.36 0.76
N TYR A 22 -3.75 -7.84 1.99
CA TYR A 22 -3.84 -9.23 2.44
C TYR A 22 -5.10 -9.39 3.31
N GLY A 23 -5.52 -10.64 3.54
CA GLY A 23 -6.67 -10.96 4.38
C GLY A 23 -6.33 -12.00 5.45
N TYR A 24 -6.89 -11.84 6.64
CA TYR A 24 -6.69 -12.77 7.76
C TYR A 24 -8.01 -13.12 8.45
N GLY A 25 -8.18 -14.41 8.79
CA GLY A 25 -9.28 -14.88 9.63
C GLY A 25 -10.69 -14.75 9.02
N PHE A 26 -10.80 -14.64 7.69
CA PHE A 26 -12.08 -14.56 7.02
C PHE A 26 -12.89 -15.85 7.19
N SER A 27 -14.13 -15.72 7.68
CA SER A 27 -15.08 -16.83 7.69
C SER A 27 -15.51 -17.17 6.26
N ALA A 28 -16.11 -18.35 6.07
CA ALA A 28 -16.75 -18.71 4.81
C ALA A 28 -17.83 -17.70 4.38
N SER A 29 -18.46 -17.03 5.35
CA SER A 29 -19.44 -15.96 5.12
C SER A 29 -18.84 -14.58 4.87
N GLY A 30 -17.54 -14.39 5.10
CA GLY A 30 -16.85 -13.11 4.97
C GLY A 30 -17.18 -12.06 6.04
N PHE A 31 -18.02 -12.38 7.02
CA PHE A 31 -18.42 -11.43 8.08
C PHE A 31 -17.37 -11.25 9.17
N SER A 32 -16.54 -12.27 9.42
CA SER A 32 -15.38 -12.16 10.31
C SER A 32 -14.09 -12.00 9.50
N GLY A 33 -12.99 -11.74 10.20
CA GLY A 33 -11.70 -11.46 9.58
C GLY A 33 -11.52 -9.99 9.27
N TYR A 34 -10.35 -9.65 8.75
CA TYR A 34 -10.00 -8.29 8.39
C TYR A 34 -8.94 -8.28 7.31
N ASP A 35 -8.92 -7.16 6.61
CA ASP A 35 -7.88 -6.83 5.65
C ASP A 35 -6.76 -6.09 6.35
N TYR A 36 -5.54 -6.27 5.84
CA TYR A 36 -4.39 -5.50 6.25
C TYR A 36 -3.49 -5.23 5.05
N PRO A 37 -2.85 -4.06 4.95
CA PRO A 37 -1.81 -3.82 3.97
C PRO A 37 -0.52 -4.52 4.46
N THR A 38 0.09 -5.37 3.65
CA THR A 38 1.30 -6.09 4.10
C THR A 38 2.49 -5.14 4.25
N GLY A 39 3.14 -5.15 5.42
CA GLY A 39 4.11 -4.14 5.81
C GLY A 39 5.36 -4.13 4.94
N GLY A 40 5.86 -5.30 4.56
CA GLY A 40 7.06 -5.42 3.74
C GLY A 40 6.89 -4.81 2.35
N SER A 41 5.69 -4.85 1.78
CA SER A 41 5.39 -4.21 0.49
C SER A 41 5.45 -2.68 0.57
N GLY A 42 5.46 -2.09 1.76
CA GLY A 42 5.27 -0.67 1.97
C GLY A 42 3.80 -0.30 2.04
N ILE A 43 3.50 0.77 2.78
CA ILE A 43 2.13 1.21 3.06
C ILE A 43 2.07 2.73 2.91
N VAL A 44 1.03 3.23 2.23
CA VAL A 44 0.76 4.66 2.10
C VAL A 44 -0.51 5.00 2.86
N PHE A 45 -0.44 6.04 3.68
CA PHE A 45 -1.56 6.53 4.49
C PHE A 45 -2.00 7.91 4.01
N SER A 46 -3.31 8.17 3.98
CA SER A 46 -3.78 9.55 4.05
C SER A 46 -3.36 10.14 5.40
N ASN A 47 -3.12 11.45 5.45
CA ASN A 47 -2.69 12.12 6.69
C ASN A 47 -3.66 11.83 7.84
N VAL A 48 -4.97 11.82 7.56
CA VAL A 48 -6.00 11.53 8.56
C VAL A 48 -5.96 10.08 9.03
N ALA A 49 -5.75 9.11 8.14
CA ALA A 49 -5.59 7.72 8.52
C ALA A 49 -4.35 7.53 9.42
N ALA A 50 -3.22 8.14 9.05
CA ALA A 50 -1.99 8.06 9.85
C ALA A 50 -2.18 8.66 11.26
N GLN A 51 -2.80 9.84 11.36
CA GLN A 51 -3.09 10.48 12.64
C GLN A 51 -4.05 9.65 13.49
N ASN A 52 -5.12 9.12 12.89
CA ASN A 52 -6.07 8.30 13.63
C ASN A 52 -5.41 7.02 14.14
N ILE A 53 -4.58 6.37 13.33
CA ILE A 53 -3.88 5.16 13.72
C ILE A 53 -2.91 5.44 14.87
N ALA A 54 -2.06 6.45 14.72
CA ALA A 54 -1.04 6.78 15.72
C ALA A 54 -1.65 7.18 17.09
N ASN A 55 -2.84 7.79 17.10
CA ASN A 55 -3.46 8.28 18.32
C ASN A 55 -4.45 7.30 18.96
N ASN A 56 -4.95 6.31 18.21
CA ASN A 56 -6.09 5.49 18.65
C ASN A 56 -5.91 3.98 18.43
N CYS A 57 -4.72 3.53 18.07
CA CYS A 57 -4.37 2.11 17.94
C CYS A 57 -3.15 1.82 18.82
N GLU A 58 -3.15 0.65 19.44
CA GLU A 58 -2.04 0.19 20.28
C GLU A 58 -1.74 -1.28 19.96
N CYS A 59 -0.45 -1.63 19.99
CA CYS A 59 -0.01 -3.01 19.87
C CYS A 59 -0.22 -3.72 21.22
N PRO A 60 -0.88 -4.90 21.26
CA PRO A 60 -1.06 -5.66 22.49
C PRO A 60 0.26 -6.07 23.16
N THR A 61 1.30 -6.30 22.36
CA THR A 61 2.65 -6.70 22.78
C THR A 61 3.69 -6.10 21.84
N GLU A 62 4.95 -6.00 22.29
CA GLU A 62 6.08 -5.53 21.46
C GLU A 62 6.29 -6.40 20.21
N ASP A 63 6.04 -7.71 20.31
CA ASP A 63 6.18 -8.64 19.17
C ASP A 63 4.92 -8.72 18.29
N SER A 64 3.94 -7.83 18.49
CA SER A 64 2.74 -7.82 17.65
C SER A 64 3.11 -7.39 16.23
N PRO A 65 2.62 -8.08 15.18
CA PRO A 65 2.90 -7.68 13.80
C PRO A 65 2.16 -6.39 13.47
N ASP A 66 2.92 -5.29 13.31
CA ASP A 66 2.41 -3.93 13.11
C ASP A 66 1.37 -3.83 11.99
N ASP A 67 1.63 -4.48 10.85
CA ASP A 67 0.75 -4.43 9.68
C ASP A 67 -0.61 -5.07 9.93
N MET A 68 -0.65 -6.21 10.63
CA MET A 68 -1.89 -6.84 11.06
C MET A 68 -2.63 -6.00 12.09
N ILE A 69 -1.92 -5.34 13.03
CA ILE A 69 -2.54 -4.42 14.00
C ILE A 69 -3.13 -3.20 13.29
N ILE A 70 -2.43 -2.65 12.29
CA ILE A 70 -2.96 -1.60 11.41
C ILE A 70 -4.25 -2.07 10.73
N GLY A 71 -4.33 -3.30 10.24
CA GLY A 71 -5.54 -3.86 9.65
C GLY A 71 -6.71 -3.99 10.63
N VAL A 72 -6.46 -4.51 11.83
CA VAL A 72 -7.46 -4.57 12.91
C VAL A 72 -7.98 -3.17 13.22
N CYS A 73 -7.08 -2.21 13.39
CA CYS A 73 -7.49 -0.86 13.75
C CYS A 73 -8.21 -0.15 12.61
N ALA A 74 -7.77 -0.34 11.36
CA ALA A 74 -8.44 0.19 10.19
C ALA A 74 -9.91 -0.26 10.12
N ARG A 75 -10.17 -1.55 10.42
CA ARG A 75 -11.53 -2.09 10.53
C ARG A 75 -12.33 -1.43 11.66
N GLN A 76 -11.73 -1.20 12.83
CA GLN A 76 -12.41 -0.57 13.98
C GLN A 76 -12.71 0.92 13.78
N LYS A 77 -11.92 1.60 12.94
CA LYS A 77 -11.98 3.05 12.72
C LYS A 77 -12.58 3.44 11.37
N ASP A 78 -13.20 2.49 10.68
CA ASP A 78 -13.79 2.66 9.34
C ASP A 78 -12.80 3.27 8.32
N THR A 79 -11.52 2.89 8.44
CA THR A 79 -10.47 3.28 7.49
C THR A 79 -10.43 2.30 6.33
N VAL A 80 -10.55 2.81 5.11
CA VAL A 80 -10.60 1.98 3.91
C VAL A 80 -9.19 1.56 3.50
N ILE A 81 -8.96 0.25 3.37
CA ILE A 81 -7.74 -0.30 2.78
C ILE A 81 -7.99 -0.59 1.31
N ILE A 82 -7.24 0.09 0.44
CA ILE A 82 -7.31 -0.05 -1.01
C ILE A 82 -6.12 -0.89 -1.47
N HIS A 83 -6.42 -2.01 -2.14
CA HIS A 83 -5.40 -2.82 -2.79
C HIS A 83 -4.77 -2.06 -3.97
N ASN A 84 -3.45 -2.03 -4.04
CA ASN A 84 -2.71 -1.58 -5.22
C ASN A 84 -1.63 -2.62 -5.56
N SER A 85 -1.72 -3.20 -6.77
CA SER A 85 -0.83 -4.25 -7.25
C SER A 85 0.58 -3.78 -7.63
N ALA A 86 0.85 -2.47 -7.53
CA ALA A 86 2.18 -1.89 -7.71
C ALA A 86 3.08 -2.02 -6.46
N PHE A 87 2.53 -2.42 -5.32
CA PHE A 87 3.26 -2.73 -4.10
C PHE A 87 3.59 -4.23 -4.08
N HIS A 88 4.80 -4.58 -3.66
CA HIS A 88 5.29 -5.97 -3.75
C HIS A 88 5.98 -6.43 -2.47
N GLN A 89 5.44 -7.46 -1.83
CA GLN A 89 5.95 -8.12 -0.62
C GLN A 89 7.22 -8.97 -0.82
N ALA A 90 7.66 -9.16 -2.07
CA ALA A 90 8.86 -9.94 -2.42
C ALA A 90 9.82 -9.16 -3.32
N ARG A 91 10.91 -9.82 -3.74
CA ARG A 91 11.92 -9.21 -4.62
C ARG A 91 11.37 -9.10 -6.03
N HIS A 92 11.90 -8.16 -6.79
CA HIS A 92 11.63 -8.04 -8.22
C HIS A 92 11.79 -9.37 -9.00
N ILE A 93 12.80 -10.20 -8.68
CA ILE A 93 13.03 -11.51 -9.34
C ILE A 93 11.99 -12.58 -9.00
N ASP A 94 11.22 -12.40 -7.92
CA ASP A 94 10.19 -13.35 -7.50
C ASP A 94 8.88 -13.14 -8.29
N TYR A 95 8.80 -12.08 -9.10
CA TYR A 95 7.66 -11.79 -9.97
C TYR A 95 8.00 -12.02 -11.45
N PRO A 96 7.06 -12.55 -12.26
CA PRO A 96 7.26 -12.66 -13.70
C PRO A 96 7.50 -11.30 -14.36
N GLU A 97 8.49 -11.18 -15.24
CA GLU A 97 8.77 -9.93 -15.96
C GLU A 97 7.54 -9.37 -16.72
N PRO A 98 6.68 -10.18 -17.38
CA PRO A 98 5.46 -9.66 -18.01
C PRO A 98 4.45 -9.07 -17.02
N TYR A 99 4.49 -9.46 -15.74
CA TYR A 99 3.66 -8.86 -14.70
C TYR A 99 4.19 -7.46 -14.34
N LEU A 100 5.50 -7.34 -14.07
CA LEU A 100 6.14 -6.07 -13.72
C LEU A 100 6.10 -5.01 -14.84
N ARG A 101 5.96 -5.42 -16.11
CA ARG A 101 5.79 -4.48 -17.24
C ARG A 101 4.37 -3.93 -17.39
N LYS A 102 3.36 -4.58 -16.82
CA LYS A 102 1.95 -4.17 -16.96
C LYS A 102 1.60 -3.03 -16.00
N VAL A 103 2.15 -3.08 -14.79
CA VAL A 103 1.90 -2.11 -13.72
C VAL A 103 3.26 -1.60 -13.26
N GLN A 104 3.50 -0.30 -13.39
CA GLN A 104 4.74 0.31 -12.91
C GLN A 104 4.88 0.05 -11.40
N PRO A 105 5.94 -0.62 -10.93
CA PRO A 105 6.13 -0.88 -9.51
C PRO A 105 6.33 0.43 -8.72
N ILE A 106 5.78 0.47 -7.51
CA ILE A 106 6.01 1.51 -6.50
C ILE A 106 7.08 1.06 -5.50
N SER A 107 7.09 -0.23 -5.16
CA SER A 107 7.98 -0.79 -4.15
C SER A 107 8.26 -2.27 -4.38
N PHE A 108 9.33 -2.75 -3.75
CA PHE A 108 9.69 -4.16 -3.57
C PHE A 108 10.16 -4.37 -2.13
N HIS A 109 10.25 -5.63 -1.72
CA HIS A 109 10.74 -6.03 -0.40
C HIS A 109 11.87 -7.06 -0.51
N LYS A 110 12.37 -7.52 0.65
CA LYS A 110 13.36 -8.61 0.77
C LYS A 110 14.64 -8.35 -0.02
N PHE A 111 15.29 -7.22 0.21
CA PHE A 111 16.52 -6.85 -0.49
C PHE A 111 17.76 -7.66 -0.04
N GLU A 112 17.56 -8.79 0.63
CA GLU A 112 18.63 -9.73 0.92
C GLU A 112 19.10 -10.36 -0.42
N ASP A 113 20.42 -10.45 -0.59
CA ASP A 113 21.09 -11.07 -1.74
C ASP A 113 20.89 -10.37 -3.10
N ILE A 114 20.43 -9.12 -3.12
CA ILE A 114 20.35 -8.29 -4.33
C ILE A 114 20.99 -6.93 -4.10
N ASP A 115 21.33 -6.23 -5.18
CA ASP A 115 21.76 -4.82 -5.09
C ASP A 115 20.52 -3.89 -5.10
N PRO A 116 20.14 -3.31 -3.94
CA PRO A 116 18.95 -2.46 -3.84
C PRO A 116 19.05 -1.19 -4.69
N HIS A 117 20.26 -0.66 -4.89
CA HIS A 117 20.46 0.52 -5.71
C HIS A 117 20.20 0.20 -7.19
N SER A 118 20.75 -0.90 -7.69
CA SER A 118 20.45 -1.36 -9.05
C SER A 118 18.96 -1.61 -9.29
N VAL A 119 18.26 -2.22 -8.31
CA VAL A 119 16.81 -2.43 -8.40
C VAL A 119 16.04 -1.11 -8.43
N TYR A 120 16.40 -0.16 -7.54
CA TYR A 120 15.81 1.17 -7.54
C TYR A 120 15.97 1.85 -8.90
N MET A 121 17.20 1.91 -9.42
CA MET A 121 17.50 2.56 -10.69
C MET A 121 16.77 1.92 -11.88
N MET A 122 16.58 0.60 -11.85
CA MET A 122 15.94 -0.14 -12.93
C MET A 122 14.40 -0.04 -12.91
N TYR A 123 13.79 -0.11 -11.72
CA TYR A 123 12.33 -0.28 -11.61
C TYR A 123 11.60 0.90 -10.97
N LEU A 124 12.24 1.67 -10.08
CA LEU A 124 11.56 2.65 -9.22
C LEU A 124 11.98 4.10 -9.49
N HIS A 125 13.14 4.30 -10.12
CA HIS A 125 13.63 5.62 -10.48
C HIS A 125 12.89 6.13 -11.73
N GLU A 126 12.23 7.28 -11.62
CA GLU A 126 11.72 7.97 -12.80
C GLU A 126 12.88 8.66 -13.55
N PRO A 127 13.21 8.25 -14.79
CA PRO A 127 14.17 9.01 -15.58
C PRO A 127 13.56 10.37 -15.90
N SER A 128 14.41 11.41 -15.92
CA SER A 128 13.97 12.77 -16.26
C SER A 128 13.21 12.80 -17.59
N VAL A 129 12.21 13.67 -17.70
CA VAL A 129 11.21 13.73 -18.79
C VAL A 129 11.84 13.65 -20.20
N ASN A 130 13.07 14.16 -20.37
CA ASN A 130 13.81 14.10 -21.63
C ASN A 130 14.18 12.67 -22.09
N PHE A 131 14.41 11.72 -21.18
CA PHE A 131 14.78 10.34 -21.55
C PHE A 131 13.61 9.52 -22.09
N LYS A 132 12.36 9.83 -21.69
CA LYS A 132 11.15 9.15 -22.22
C LYS A 132 10.90 9.47 -23.70
N LYS A 133 11.37 10.62 -24.18
CA LYS A 133 11.25 11.00 -25.60
C LYS A 133 12.11 10.13 -26.50
N TYR A 134 13.37 9.88 -26.11
CA TYR A 134 14.32 9.09 -26.90
C TYR A 134 14.00 7.58 -26.96
N LYS A 135 13.37 7.01 -25.93
CA LYS A 135 12.99 5.57 -25.93
C LYS A 135 11.69 5.29 -26.71
N LYS A 136 10.93 6.32 -27.08
CA LYS A 136 9.72 6.17 -27.92
C LYS A 136 10.02 6.30 -29.42
N GLU A 137 11.22 6.78 -29.77
CA GLU A 137 11.67 7.02 -31.14
C GLU A 137 12.65 5.93 -31.66
N LEU A 138 12.91 4.90 -30.86
CA LEU A 138 13.65 3.68 -31.20
C LEU A 138 12.74 2.46 -31.03
#